data_AF-A0A2M7Z0S9-F1
#
_entry.id   AF-A0A2M7Z0S9-F1
#
_cell.length_a   1.000
_cell.length_b   1.000
_cell.length_c   1.000
_cell.angle_alpha   90.00
_cell.angle_beta   90.00
_cell.angle_gamma   90.00
#
_symmetry.space_group_name_H-M   'P 1'
#
loop_
_entity.id
_entity.type
_entity.pdbx_description
1 polymer ?
#
loop_
_entity_poly.entity_id
_entity_poly.type
_entity_poly.pdbx_seq_one_letter_code
_entity_poly.pdbx_strand_id
1 'polypeptide(L)'
;MNIFVVVLMSAAASIGGVSQVPVNTCPAGGKSIHVHVHGIRSASGTVKAVLYGPDPKSFLVKGEKADKEREPAQEGNMTLCVAAPDVGKYAVVVYHDENDNHKFDRNWIGLPTEGFGVSHNPS
;
A
#
# COMPACT_ATOMS: atom_id res chain seq x y z
N MET A 1 -9.35 21.05 -21.96
CA MET A 1 -10.76 21.49 -21.81
C MET A 1 -11.58 20.50 -22.62
N ASN A 2 -12.40 19.66 -21.99
CA ASN A 2 -13.47 18.83 -22.59
C ASN A 2 -14.14 18.07 -21.43
N ILE A 3 -15.36 18.47 -21.05
CA ILE A 3 -16.69 17.94 -21.45
C ILE A 3 -17.20 16.95 -20.39
N PHE A 4 -18.20 17.40 -19.63
CA PHE A 4 -19.02 16.57 -18.76
C PHE A 4 -20.05 15.81 -19.60
N VAL A 5 -20.20 14.51 -19.34
CA VAL A 5 -21.33 13.72 -19.82
C VAL A 5 -22.10 13.23 -18.59
N VAL A 6 -23.35 13.68 -18.44
CA VAL A 6 -24.30 13.14 -17.47
C VAL A 6 -25.23 12.19 -18.22
N VAL A 7 -25.25 10.91 -17.83
CA VAL A 7 -26.24 9.93 -18.31
C VAL A 7 -27.12 9.52 -17.14
N LEU A 8 -28.42 9.82 -17.26
CA LEU A 8 -29.49 9.24 -16.46
C LEU A 8 -29.96 7.94 -17.14
N MET A 9 -29.88 6.81 -16.44
CA MET A 9 -30.53 5.56 -16.87
C MET A 9 -31.15 4.86 -15.68
N SER A 10 -32.45 4.55 -15.81
CA SER A 10 -33.28 3.83 -14.85
C SER A 10 -33.07 2.31 -14.96
N ALA A 11 -33.37 1.61 -13.85
CA ALA A 11 -32.95 0.25 -13.54
C ALA A 11 -33.61 -0.90 -14.34
N ALA A 12 -32.82 -1.95 -14.64
CA ALA A 12 -33.23 -3.36 -14.60
C ALA A 12 -31.99 -4.27 -14.47
N ALA A 13 -32.16 -5.39 -13.78
CA ALA A 13 -31.10 -6.22 -13.24
C ALA A 13 -30.15 -6.83 -14.29
N SER A 14 -28.86 -6.60 -14.08
CA SER A 14 -27.83 -7.62 -14.14
C SER A 14 -26.94 -7.34 -12.94
N ILE A 15 -26.90 -8.24 -11.95
CA ILE A 15 -25.86 -8.19 -10.93
C ILE A 15 -24.58 -8.70 -11.62
N GLY A 16 -24.10 -7.93 -12.60
CA GLY A 16 -22.72 -8.01 -13.04
C GLY A 16 -21.94 -7.58 -11.81
N GLY A 17 -21.18 -8.52 -11.25
CA GLY A 17 -20.39 -8.29 -10.05
C GLY A 17 -19.65 -6.97 -10.21
N VAL A 18 -20.08 -5.97 -9.44
CA VAL A 18 -19.20 -4.85 -9.13
C VAL A 18 -18.04 -5.56 -8.46
N SER A 19 -16.92 -5.71 -9.17
CA SER A 19 -15.66 -6.07 -8.57
C SER A 19 -15.48 -4.98 -7.51
N GLN A 20 -15.84 -5.31 -6.27
CA GLN A 20 -15.67 -4.44 -5.15
C GLN A 20 -14.16 -4.24 -5.12
N VAL A 21 -13.69 -3.11 -5.65
CA VAL A 21 -12.33 -2.66 -5.33
C VAL A 21 -12.33 -2.67 -3.81
N PRO A 22 -11.50 -3.50 -3.15
CA PRO A 22 -11.45 -3.50 -1.71
C PRO A 22 -11.21 -2.06 -1.30
N VAL A 23 -12.20 -1.47 -0.64
CA VAL A 23 -12.01 -0.16 -0.02
C VAL A 23 -11.13 -0.51 1.15
N ASN A 24 -9.85 -0.19 1.03
CA ASN A 24 -8.83 -0.40 2.05
C ASN A 24 -9.23 0.48 3.24
N THR A 25 -10.14 -0.05 4.05
CA THR A 25 -10.83 0.71 5.10
C THR A 25 -9.99 0.54 6.34
N CYS A 26 -9.42 1.64 6.81
CA CYS A 26 -8.67 1.65 8.05
C CYS A 26 -9.53 1.11 9.21
N PRO A 27 -8.94 0.37 10.17
CA PRO A 27 -9.67 -0.12 11.34
C PRO A 27 -10.41 1.02 12.06
N ALA A 28 -11.71 0.82 12.29
CA ALA A 28 -12.54 1.80 12.99
C ALA A 28 -12.10 1.93 14.46
N GLY A 29 -11.86 3.15 14.93
CA GLY A 29 -11.53 3.45 16.33
C GLY A 29 -10.04 3.56 16.66
N GLY A 30 -9.14 3.37 15.70
CA GLY A 30 -7.69 3.54 15.85
C GLY A 30 -7.13 4.81 15.18
N LYS A 31 -5.88 5.17 15.51
CA LYS A 31 -5.08 6.11 14.71
C LYS A 31 -4.50 5.33 13.53
N SER A 32 -4.58 5.87 12.34
CA SER A 32 -4.06 5.22 11.14
C SER A 32 -3.26 6.20 10.28
N ILE A 33 -2.33 5.65 9.50
CA ILE A 33 -1.59 6.36 8.47
C ILE A 33 -2.00 5.79 7.13
N HIS A 34 -2.51 6.66 6.25
CA HIS A 34 -2.77 6.33 4.85
C HIS A 34 -1.47 6.41 4.07
N VAL A 35 -1.08 5.29 3.49
CA VAL A 35 0.12 5.15 2.66
C VAL A 35 -0.32 5.14 1.21
N HIS A 36 -0.18 6.26 0.53
CA HIS A 36 -0.42 6.37 -0.91
C HIS A 36 0.80 5.85 -1.67
N VAL A 37 0.59 4.81 -2.46
CA VAL A 37 1.62 4.17 -3.29
C VAL A 37 1.31 4.47 -4.74
N HIS A 38 2.32 4.96 -5.46
CA HIS A 38 2.22 5.35 -6.85
C HIS A 38 3.19 4.54 -7.72
N GLY A 39 2.85 4.38 -9.00
CA GLY A 39 3.73 3.73 -9.98
C GLY A 39 3.89 2.22 -9.79
N ILE A 40 2.87 1.56 -9.24
CA ILE A 40 2.83 0.10 -9.16
C ILE A 40 2.74 -0.45 -10.58
N ARG A 41 3.73 -1.25 -10.99
CA ARG A 41 3.89 -1.68 -12.38
C ARG A 41 3.03 -2.87 -12.80
N SER A 42 2.43 -3.57 -11.85
CA SER A 42 1.57 -4.73 -12.10
C SER A 42 0.61 -4.97 -10.94
N ALA A 43 -0.53 -5.60 -11.20
CA ALA A 43 -1.46 -6.05 -10.16
C ALA A 43 -1.10 -7.44 -9.58
N SER A 44 0.10 -7.97 -9.89
CA SER A 44 0.54 -9.27 -9.40
C SER A 44 0.99 -9.19 -7.95
N GLY A 45 0.64 -10.21 -7.18
CA GLY A 45 1.09 -10.37 -5.80
C GLY A 45 0.50 -9.35 -4.83
N THR A 46 1.30 -8.93 -3.85
CA THR A 46 0.86 -8.06 -2.76
C THR A 46 1.75 -6.84 -2.59
N VAL A 47 1.14 -5.73 -2.16
CA VAL A 47 1.88 -4.57 -1.66
C VAL A 47 1.83 -4.59 -0.13
N LYS A 48 3.00 -4.41 0.48
CA LYS A 48 3.19 -4.38 1.92
C LYS A 48 3.65 -3.02 2.38
N ALA A 49 2.93 -2.41 3.30
CA ALA A 49 3.38 -1.24 4.04
C ALA A 49 3.90 -1.67 5.43
N VAL A 50 5.02 -1.10 5.87
CA VAL A 50 5.61 -1.35 7.18
C VAL A 50 5.86 -0.03 7.88
N LEU A 51 5.37 0.09 9.11
CA LEU A 51 5.50 1.27 9.93
C LEU A 51 6.60 1.09 10.97
N TYR A 52 7.44 2.10 11.12
CA TYR A 52 8.48 2.18 12.14
C TYR A 52 8.30 3.45 12.98
N GLY A 53 8.53 3.33 14.28
CA GLY A 53 8.46 4.45 15.21
C GLY A 53 9.55 5.51 15.01
N PRO A 54 9.66 6.48 15.94
CA PRO A 54 10.51 7.65 15.76
C PRO A 54 12.02 7.41 15.99
N ASP A 55 12.43 6.27 16.58
CA ASP A 55 13.85 5.96 16.80
C ASP A 55 14.53 5.50 15.50
N PRO A 56 15.51 6.25 14.97
CA PRO A 56 16.23 5.86 13.76
C PRO A 56 17.00 4.54 13.91
N LYS A 57 17.41 4.15 15.13
CA LYS A 57 18.12 2.89 15.37
C LYS A 57 17.23 1.66 15.20
N SER A 58 15.92 1.83 15.36
CA SER A 58 14.91 0.78 15.16
C SER A 58 14.52 0.62 13.69
N PHE A 59 14.91 1.56 12.80
CA PHE A 59 14.53 1.53 11.40
C PHE A 59 15.13 0.30 10.68
N LEU A 60 14.27 -0.47 10.00
CA LEU A 60 14.61 -1.72 9.31
C LEU A 60 15.16 -2.85 10.21
N VAL A 61 15.12 -2.69 11.54
CA VAL A 61 15.51 -3.75 12.48
C VAL A 61 14.40 -4.78 12.63
N LYS A 62 14.79 -6.06 12.71
CA LYS A 62 13.85 -7.17 12.90
C LYS A 62 13.22 -7.09 14.29
N GLY A 63 11.88 -7.09 14.36
CA GLY A 63 11.13 -7.03 15.62
C GLY A 63 10.71 -5.62 16.03
N GLU A 64 11.31 -4.59 15.43
CA GLU A 64 11.13 -3.19 15.79
C GLU A 64 10.04 -2.47 14.96
N LYS A 65 9.13 -3.23 14.36
CA LYS A 65 8.05 -2.68 13.54
C LYS A 65 6.91 -2.25 14.46
N ALA A 66 6.40 -1.04 14.27
CA ALA A 66 5.20 -0.58 14.97
C ALA A 66 3.96 -1.29 14.44
N ASP A 67 3.86 -1.42 13.12
CA ASP A 67 2.79 -2.14 12.45
C ASP A 67 3.19 -2.56 11.02
N LYS A 68 2.39 -3.41 10.37
CA LYS A 68 2.52 -3.77 8.96
C LYS A 68 1.15 -4.18 8.38
N GLU A 69 0.91 -3.81 7.13
CA GLU A 69 -0.28 -4.23 6.39
C GLU A 69 0.11 -4.80 5.02
N ARG A 70 -0.68 -5.75 4.51
CA ARG A 70 -0.52 -6.31 3.15
C ARG A 70 -1.86 -6.32 2.45
N GLU A 71 -1.87 -5.78 1.24
CA GLU A 71 -3.04 -5.78 0.38
C GLU A 71 -2.70 -6.35 -1.00
N PRO A 72 -3.67 -6.99 -1.70
CA PRO A 72 -3.50 -7.35 -3.11
C PRO A 72 -3.04 -6.15 -3.92
N ALA A 73 -2.02 -6.36 -4.77
CA ALA A 73 -1.46 -5.29 -5.57
C ALA A 73 -2.51 -4.76 -6.58
N GLN A 74 -2.51 -3.45 -6.78
CA GLN A 74 -3.30 -2.79 -7.83
C GLN A 74 -2.34 -2.00 -8.72
N GLU A 75 -2.40 -2.25 -10.02
CA GLU A 75 -1.57 -1.52 -11.00
C GLU A 75 -1.88 -0.02 -10.96
N GLY A 76 -0.86 0.80 -11.14
CA GLY A 76 -0.95 2.25 -11.05
C GLY A 76 -0.80 2.73 -9.60
N ASN A 77 -1.92 3.06 -8.96
CA ASN A 77 -1.92 3.69 -7.64
C ASN A 77 -2.85 2.95 -6.68
N MET A 78 -2.42 2.83 -5.42
CA MET A 78 -3.26 2.28 -4.34
C MET A 78 -2.98 2.99 -3.02
N THR A 79 -3.86 2.78 -2.03
CA THR A 79 -3.69 3.32 -0.68
C THR A 79 -3.74 2.21 0.34
N LEU A 80 -2.74 2.07 1.20
CA LEU A 80 -2.78 1.12 2.32
C LEU A 80 -3.06 1.86 3.62
N CYS A 81 -3.70 1.16 4.56
CA CYS A 81 -3.95 1.65 5.91
C CYS A 81 -3.05 0.89 6.88
N VAL A 82 -2.16 1.59 7.58
CA VAL A 82 -1.39 1.00 8.70
C VAL A 82 -1.78 1.67 10.01
N ALA A 83 -1.91 0.89 11.07
CA ALA A 83 -2.24 1.39 12.40
C ALA A 83 -1.03 2.11 13.01
N ALA A 84 -1.26 3.31 13.54
CA ALA A 84 -0.30 4.03 14.35
C ALA A 84 -0.66 3.82 15.83
N PRO A 85 0.25 3.29 16.67
CA PRO A 85 -0.07 3.05 18.08
C PRO A 85 -0.35 4.35 18.84
N ASP A 86 0.34 5.44 18.49
CA ASP A 86 0.24 6.74 19.15
C ASP A 86 0.33 7.90 18.13
N VAL A 87 0.09 9.13 18.59
CA VAL A 87 0.39 10.32 17.79
C VAL A 87 1.91 10.53 17.80
N GLY A 88 2.54 10.59 16.62
CA GLY A 88 3.99 10.75 16.56
C GLY A 88 4.57 10.79 15.15
N LYS A 89 5.91 10.80 15.11
CA LYS A 89 6.69 10.65 13.88
C LYS A 89 6.88 9.18 13.58
N TYR A 90 6.70 8.82 12.32
CA TYR A 90 6.89 7.47 11.83
C TYR A 90 7.65 7.48 10.51
N ALA A 91 8.35 6.39 10.25
CA ALA A 91 8.87 6.07 8.92
C ALA A 91 8.04 4.95 8.31
N VAL A 92 7.80 5.03 7.00
CA VAL A 92 7.06 4.01 6.24
C VAL A 92 7.99 3.39 5.21
N VAL A 93 7.91 2.08 5.05
CA VAL A 93 8.54 1.34 3.97
C VAL A 93 7.48 0.55 3.23
N VAL A 94 7.51 0.62 1.91
CA VAL A 94 6.61 -0.11 1.01
C VAL A 94 7.41 -1.12 0.21
N TYR A 95 6.87 -2.32 0.05
CA TYR A 95 7.40 -3.36 -0.82
C TYR A 95 6.29 -3.90 -1.71
N HIS A 96 6.56 -4.08 -2.99
CA HIS A 96 5.72 -4.83 -3.92
C HIS A 96 6.35 -6.22 -4.07
N ASP A 97 5.65 -7.24 -3.60
CA ASP A 97 6.03 -8.64 -3.57
C ASP A 97 5.23 -9.33 -4.69
N GLU A 98 5.74 -9.31 -5.91
CA GLU A 98 5.01 -9.68 -7.12
C GLU A 98 4.82 -11.18 -7.27
N ASN A 99 5.68 -11.97 -6.61
CA ASN A 99 5.64 -13.42 -6.62
C ASN A 99 5.06 -14.02 -5.32
N ASP A 100 4.60 -13.17 -4.38
CA ASP A 100 4.01 -13.53 -3.08
C ASP A 100 4.87 -14.47 -2.22
N ASN A 101 6.19 -14.40 -2.34
CA ASN A 101 7.08 -15.27 -1.58
C ASN A 101 7.36 -14.74 -0.15
N HIS A 102 6.83 -13.56 0.18
CA HIS A 102 6.97 -12.88 1.47
C HIS A 102 8.38 -12.42 1.81
N LYS A 103 9.27 -12.34 0.82
CA LYS A 103 10.65 -11.88 0.96
C LYS A 103 10.79 -10.51 0.32
N PHE A 104 11.96 -9.94 0.53
CA PHE A 104 12.38 -8.76 -0.21
C PHE A 104 13.43 -9.26 -1.20
N ASP A 105 12.99 -9.52 -2.43
CA ASP A 105 13.83 -10.17 -3.41
C ASP A 105 14.94 -9.25 -3.90
N ARG A 106 16.13 -9.83 -4.01
CA ARG A 106 17.35 -9.16 -4.44
C ARG A 106 18.07 -10.02 -5.46
N ASN A 107 18.69 -9.38 -6.44
CA ASN A 107 19.56 -10.06 -7.38
C ASN A 107 20.90 -10.46 -6.72
N TRP A 108 21.77 -11.12 -7.49
CA TRP A 108 23.05 -11.63 -7.01
C TRP A 108 24.05 -10.55 -6.54
N ILE A 109 23.86 -9.28 -6.93
CA ILE A 109 24.63 -8.13 -6.43
C ILE A 109 23.92 -7.38 -5.28
N GLY A 110 22.77 -7.88 -4.81
CA GLY A 110 22.05 -7.33 -3.67
C GLY A 110 21.07 -6.18 -3.98
N LEU A 111 20.83 -5.86 -5.25
CA LEU A 111 19.84 -4.84 -5.62
C LEU A 111 18.41 -5.42 -5.61
N PRO A 112 17.41 -4.64 -5.18
CA PRO A 112 16.01 -5.05 -5.22
C PRO A 112 15.57 -5.42 -6.63
N THR A 113 14.86 -6.54 -6.78
CA THR A 113 14.31 -7.00 -8.07
C THR A 113 12.84 -6.67 -8.27
N GLU A 114 12.19 -6.25 -7.19
CA GLU A 114 10.78 -5.86 -7.15
C GLU A 114 10.64 -4.42 -6.61
N GLY A 115 9.42 -3.87 -6.72
CA GLY A 115 9.14 -2.49 -6.32
C GLY A 115 9.34 -2.25 -4.83
N PHE A 116 9.91 -1.11 -4.46
CA PHE A 116 9.98 -0.68 -3.07
C PHE A 116 10.00 0.85 -2.95
N GLY A 117 9.68 1.36 -1.77
CA GLY A 117 9.73 2.79 -1.47
C GLY A 117 9.89 3.06 0.02
N VAL A 118 10.42 4.23 0.35
CA VAL A 118 10.56 4.70 1.74
C VAL A 118 10.01 6.12 1.87
N SER A 119 9.39 6.43 3.00
CA SER A 119 8.92 7.79 3.31
C SER A 119 10.08 8.79 3.31
N HIS A 120 9.82 10.04 2.91
CA HIS A 120 10.83 11.09 2.71
C HIS A 120 11.88 10.78 1.61
N ASN A 121 11.51 9.98 0.61
CA ASN A 121 12.31 9.84 -0.61
C ASN A 121 11.99 11.01 -1.57
N PRO A 122 12.93 11.95 -1.85
CA PRO A 122 12.69 12.98 -2.85
C PRO A 122 12.58 12.35 -4.23
N SER A 123 11.50 12.67 -4.94
CA SER A 123 11.21 12.25 -6.31
C SER A 123 11.75 13.26 -7.32
#